data_AF-A0A401ULR3-F1
#
_entry.id   AF-A0A401ULR3-F1
#
_cell.length_a   1.000
_cell.length_b   1.000
_cell.length_c   1.000
_cell.angle_alpha   90.00
_cell.angle_beta   90.00
_cell.angle_gamma   90.00
#
_symmetry.space_group_name_H-M   'P 1'
#
loop_
_entity.id
_entity.type
_entity.pdbx_description
1 polymer ?
#
loop_
_entity_poly.entity_id
_entity_poly.type
_entity_poly.pdbx_seq_one_letter_code
_entity_poly.pdbx_strand_id
1 'polypeptide(L)' 'MIPDNMTPVSLEGAAKVQRLIDMLEDDDDVQDVYHNAEFPEEFVG' A
#
# COMPACT_ATOMS: atom_id res chain seq x y z
N MET A 1 3.90 4.91 11.63
CA MET A 1 4.88 3.84 11.89
C MET A 1 5.84 3.76 10.71
N ILE A 2 7.15 3.60 10.93
CA ILE A 2 8.15 3.46 9.85
C ILE A 2 8.70 2.03 9.90
N PRO A 3 8.60 1.24 8.82
CA PRO A 3 9.16 -0.10 8.79
C PRO A 3 10.69 -0.06 8.58
N ASP A 4 11.39 -1.04 9.16
CA ASP A 4 12.86 -1.15 9.04
C ASP A 4 13.32 -1.54 7.63
N ASN A 5 12.46 -2.25 6.87
CA ASN A 5 12.75 -2.74 5.52
C ASN A 5 11.55 -2.52 4.61
N MET A 6 11.83 -2.19 3.35
CA MET A 6 10.83 -2.10 2.28
C MET A 6 10.83 -3.37 1.43
N THR A 7 9.67 -3.70 0.86
CA THR A 7 9.47 -4.85 -0.02
C THR A 7 8.99 -4.38 -1.39
N PRO A 8 9.81 -4.54 -2.45
CA PRO A 8 9.39 -4.17 -3.80
C PRO A 8 8.23 -5.04 -4.27
N VAL A 9 7.21 -4.41 -4.85
CA VAL A 9 6.07 -5.09 -5.47
C VAL A 9 6.10 -4.92 -6.98
N SER A 10 5.54 -5.89 -7.71
CA SER A 10 5.35 -5.73 -9.16
C SER A 10 4.26 -4.71 -9.46
N LEU A 11 4.13 -4.24 -10.71
CA LEU A 11 3.03 -3.36 -11.12
C LEU A 11 1.63 -3.96 -10.85
N GLU A 12 1.46 -5.26 -11.05
CA GLU A 12 0.21 -5.95 -10.69
C GLU A 12 0.00 -6.01 -9.17
N GLY A 13 1.08 -6.26 -8.43
CA GLY A 13 1.07 -6.25 -6.97
C GLY A 13 0.72 -4.87 -6.41
N ALA A 14 1.30 -3.81 -6.97
CA ALA A 14 1.05 -2.42 -6.64
C ALA A 14 -0.45 -2.08 -6.75
N ALA A 15 -1.09 -2.41 -7.87
CA ALA A 15 -2.52 -2.17 -8.04
C ALA A 15 -3.39 -2.91 -6.99
N LYS A 16 -3.00 -4.13 -6.61
CA LYS A 16 -3.71 -4.90 -5.58
C LYS A 16 -3.49 -4.34 -4.18
N VAL A 17 -2.27 -3.94 -3.87
CA VAL A 17 -1.92 -3.33 -2.58
C VAL A 17 -2.60 -1.98 -2.44
N GLN A 18 -2.60 -1.14 -3.47
CA GLN A 18 -3.32 0.14 -3.47
C GLN A 18 -4.81 -0.07 -3.19
N ARG A 19 -5.47 -0.97 -3.92
CA ARG A 19 -6.87 -1.30 -3.68
C ARG A 19 -7.14 -1.80 -2.26
N LEU A 20 -6.23 -2.58 -1.69
CA LEU A 20 -6.35 -3.03 -0.30
C LEU A 20 -6.25 -1.85 0.68
N ILE A 21 -5.32 -0.93 0.45
CA ILE A 21 -5.16 0.27 1.27
C ILE A 21 -6.43 1.12 1.18
N ASP A 22 -6.92 1.40 -0.03
CA ASP A 22 -8.15 2.19 -0.24
C ASP A 22 -9.35 1.58 0.52
N MET A 23 -9.51 0.26 0.45
CA MET A 23 -10.59 -0.44 1.16
C MET A 23 -10.47 -0.34 2.68
N LEU A 24 -9.24 -0.26 3.22
CA LEU A 24 -9.00 -0.11 4.65
C LEU A 24 -9.18 1.34 5.09
N GLU A 25 -8.83 2.31 4.26
CA GLU A 25 -9.01 3.74 4.57
C GLU A 25 -10.48 4.19 4.49
N ASP A 26 -11.30 3.50 3.69
CA ASP A 26 -12.74 3.74 3.59
C ASP A 26 -13.54 3.21 4.80
N ASP A 27 -12.95 2.37 5.65
CA ASP A 27 -13.59 1.79 6.83
C ASP A 27 -13.52 2.77 8.02
N ASP A 28 -14.68 3.15 8.57
CA ASP A 28 -14.78 4.14 9.64
C ASP A 28 -14.17 3.69 10.97
N ASP A 29 -13.98 2.38 11.15
CA ASP A 29 -13.31 1.80 12.32
C ASP A 29 -11.77 1.81 12.19
N VAL A 30 -11.23 2.04 10.99
CA VAL A 30 -9.78 2.07 10.74
C VAL A 30 -9.25 3.49 10.91
N GLN A 31 -8.23 3.65 11.77
CA GLN A 31 -7.68 4.97 12.10
C GLN A 31 -6.46 5.33 11.23
N ASP A 32 -5.54 4.39 11.05
CA ASP A 32 -4.31 4.57 10.27
C ASP A 32 -3.93 3.27 9.55
N VAL A 33 -3.44 3.38 8.31
CA VAL A 33 -2.87 2.26 7.55
C VAL A 33 -1.36 2.49 7.35
N TYR A 34 -0.54 1.49 7.67
CA TYR A 34 0.91 1.51 7.45
C TYR A 34 1.34 0.27 6.68
N HIS A 35 2.20 0.43 5.68
CA HIS A 35 2.73 -0.67 4.87
C HIS A 35 4.22 -0.48 4.61
N ASN A 36 4.88 -1.55 4.17
CA ASN A 36 6.26 -1.52 3.69
C ASN A 36 6.39 -1.84 2.19
N ALA A 37 5.28 -1.83 1.45
CA ALA A 37 5.30 -1.98 0.00
C ALA A 37 6.07 -0.83 -0.65
N GLU A 38 7.07 -1.18 -1.47
CA GLU A 38 7.81 -0.27 -2.33
C GLU A 38 7.21 -0.36 -3.74
N PHE A 39 6.53 0.71 -4.14
CA PHE A 39 5.83 0.79 -5.41
C PHE A 39 6.81 1.11 -6.56
N PRO A 40 6.66 0.46 -7.74
CA PRO A 40 7.44 0.81 -8.92
C PRO A 40 7.24 2.27 -9.33
N GLU A 41 8.28 2.92 -9.87
CA GLU A 41 8.18 4.32 -10.33
C GLU A 41 7.13 4.51 -11.44
N GLU A 42 6.87 3.48 -12.24
CA GLU A 42 5.86 3.54 -13.30
C GLU A 42 4.42 3.35 -12.79
N PHE A 43 4.24 3.03 -11.50
CA PHE A 43 2.91 2.87 -10.90
C PHE A 43 2.29 4.25 -10.64
N VAL A 44 1.14 4.50 -11.28
CA VAL A 44 0.30 5.67 -11.02
C VAL A 44 -0.94 5.17 -10.30
N GLY A 45 -0.98 5.40 -8.99
CA GLY A 45 -2.12 5.11 -8.11
C GLY A 45 -3.28 6.07 -8.35
#